data_AF-A0A800KLA6-F1
#
_entry.id   AF-A0A800KLA6-F1
#
_cell.length_a   1.000
_cell.length_b   1.000
_cell.length_c   1.000
_cell.angle_alpha   90.00
_cell.angle_beta   90.00
_cell.angle_gamma   90.00
#
_symmetry.space_group_name_H-M   'P 1'
#
loop_
_entity.id
_entity.type
_entity.pdbx_description
1 polymer ?
#
loop_
_entity_poly.entity_id
_entity_poly.type
_entity_poly.pdbx_seq_one_letter_code
_entity_poly.pdbx_strand_id
1 'polypeptide(L)'
;MLRSLFSLACVLFGLTASPCLAQGGVQLGLDGSAGPHGALVELSVTAFDTQPMEPRLVQVDLSLYIAARTSSSDVLALIDARLQAAGVTTVRPTTDKRLASLFVLDAARVRARVGDGLELTITTSEGPPAWLRLERSTQLESASTLRITALGRSTVDGRTGKGVLTLELGAKANSPSISNGLHKEAGALGWLSDRPELNSWRPLRVGDGLQVVGCSMSITSADPWWLDVGL
;
A
#
# COMPACT_ATOMS: atom_id res chain seq x y z
N MET A 1 -8.27 -63.23 29.84
CA MET A 1 -9.12 -63.19 28.62
C MET A 1 -10.01 -61.95 28.67
N LEU A 2 -9.69 -60.93 27.87
CA LEU A 2 -10.52 -59.79 27.37
C LEU A 2 -9.50 -58.87 26.65
N ARG A 3 -9.20 -59.06 25.36
CA ARG A 3 -9.82 -58.45 24.16
C ARG A 3 -9.98 -56.93 24.21
N SER A 4 -9.44 -56.29 23.15
CA SER A 4 -9.90 -55.05 22.50
C SER A 4 -9.64 -53.73 23.26
N LEU A 5 -9.27 -52.59 22.66
CA LEU A 5 -9.27 -52.09 21.29
C LEU A 5 -8.33 -50.86 21.23
N PHE A 6 -7.62 -50.70 20.11
CA PHE A 6 -7.41 -49.44 19.38
C PHE A 6 -7.47 -48.11 20.16
N SER A 7 -6.34 -47.40 20.23
CA SER A 7 -6.34 -46.00 19.77
C SER A 7 -4.92 -45.56 19.41
N LEU A 8 -4.52 -45.93 18.19
CA LEU A 8 -3.43 -45.28 17.48
C LEU A 8 -3.98 -43.92 17.02
N ALA A 9 -3.97 -42.92 17.92
CA ALA A 9 -4.40 -41.58 17.58
C ALA A 9 -3.29 -40.90 16.76
N CYS A 10 -3.43 -40.98 15.45
CA CYS A 10 -2.81 -40.07 14.49
C CYS A 10 -3.08 -38.62 14.92
N VAL A 11 -2.13 -37.98 15.58
CA VAL A 11 -2.04 -36.51 15.60
C VAL A 11 -1.16 -36.10 14.43
N LEU A 12 -1.71 -36.32 13.24
CA LEU A 12 -1.37 -35.56 12.04
C LEU A 12 -2.16 -34.25 12.10
N PHE A 13 -1.63 -33.21 11.47
CA PHE A 13 -2.20 -31.85 11.31
C PHE A 13 -1.87 -30.83 12.40
N GLY A 14 -0.61 -30.44 12.39
CA GLY A 14 -0.17 -29.13 12.87
C GLY A 14 0.89 -28.51 11.95
N LEU A 15 0.91 -28.86 10.66
CA LEU A 15 1.53 -28.02 9.65
C LEU A 15 0.71 -26.73 9.61
N THR A 16 1.06 -25.79 10.48
CA THR A 16 0.72 -24.39 10.30
C THR A 16 1.43 -23.95 9.04
N ALA A 17 0.87 -24.29 7.88
CA ALA A 17 1.05 -23.48 6.71
C ALA A 17 0.58 -22.09 7.14
N SER A 18 1.55 -21.22 7.47
CA SER A 18 1.33 -19.79 7.36
C SER A 18 0.57 -19.56 6.06
N PRO A 19 -0.51 -18.78 6.01
CA PRO A 19 -1.09 -18.41 4.74
C PRO A 19 -0.01 -17.64 3.97
N CYS A 20 0.78 -18.38 3.18
CA CYS A 20 1.51 -17.89 2.03
C CYS A 20 0.43 -17.58 1.01
N LEU A 21 -0.18 -16.42 1.16
CA LEU A 21 -0.99 -15.79 0.14
C LEU A 21 -0.60 -14.33 0.18
N ALA A 22 0.51 -14.02 -0.50
CA ALA A 22 0.51 -12.76 -1.22
C ALA A 22 -0.57 -12.88 -2.30
N GLN A 23 -1.73 -12.33 -1.99
CA GLN A 23 -2.81 -12.07 -2.93
C GLN A 23 -3.34 -10.71 -2.53
N GLY A 24 -2.80 -9.69 -3.17
CA GLY A 24 -3.18 -8.33 -2.92
C GLY A 24 -2.81 -7.48 -4.12
N GLY A 25 -3.77 -7.26 -5.01
CA GLY A 25 -3.64 -6.22 -6.03
C GLY A 25 -3.45 -4.86 -5.38
N VAL A 26 -2.30 -4.24 -5.62
CA VAL A 26 -2.04 -2.86 -5.23
C VAL A 26 -2.13 -1.97 -6.46
N GLN A 27 -2.92 -0.92 -6.36
CA GLN A 27 -3.06 0.08 -7.40
C GLN A 27 -2.17 1.28 -7.07
N LEU A 28 -1.25 1.57 -7.97
CA LEU A 28 -0.51 2.82 -8.04
C LEU A 28 -1.33 3.81 -8.88
N GLY A 29 -1.72 4.93 -8.27
CA GLY A 29 -2.33 6.07 -8.95
C GLY A 29 -1.33 7.21 -9.03
N LEU A 30 -1.22 7.84 -10.20
CA LEU A 30 -0.50 9.11 -10.38
C LEU A 30 -1.43 10.15 -11.01
N ASP A 31 -1.41 11.35 -10.44
CA ASP A 31 -2.07 12.54 -11.00
C ASP A 31 -1.07 13.65 -11.29
N GLY A 32 -1.44 14.57 -12.18
CA GLY A 32 -0.64 15.71 -12.58
C GLY A 32 0.40 15.42 -13.66
N SER A 33 1.46 16.22 -13.65
CA SER A 33 2.58 16.12 -14.58
C SER A 33 3.86 16.60 -13.91
N ALA A 34 5.00 16.11 -14.38
CA ALA A 34 6.29 16.53 -13.87
C ALA A 34 6.45 18.06 -13.99
N GLY A 35 7.00 18.68 -12.95
CA GLY A 35 7.18 20.11 -12.84
C GLY A 35 8.02 20.74 -13.96
N PRO A 36 8.19 22.08 -13.96
CA PRO A 36 8.90 22.79 -15.02
C PRO A 36 10.37 22.39 -15.17
N HIS A 37 10.96 21.75 -14.15
CA HIS A 37 12.35 21.29 -14.14
C HIS A 37 12.49 19.76 -14.29
N GLY A 38 11.39 19.05 -14.49
CA GLY A 38 11.34 17.59 -14.36
C GLY A 38 10.93 17.18 -12.95
N ALA A 39 11.00 15.87 -12.69
CA ALA A 39 10.68 15.30 -11.38
C ALA A 39 11.47 14.01 -11.14
N LEU A 40 11.87 13.77 -9.90
CA LEU A 40 12.37 12.46 -9.48
C LEU A 40 11.20 11.58 -9.04
N VAL A 41 11.12 10.39 -9.65
CA VAL A 41 10.16 9.34 -9.28
C VAL A 41 10.96 8.12 -8.85
N GLU A 42 10.76 7.67 -7.62
CA GLU A 42 11.37 6.46 -7.10
C GLU A 42 10.31 5.46 -6.65
N LEU A 43 10.56 4.21 -6.98
CA LEU A 43 9.66 3.10 -6.73
C LEU A 43 10.47 1.85 -6.40
N SER A 44 10.11 1.19 -5.31
CA SER A 44 10.59 -0.14 -4.92
C SER A 44 9.36 -1.03 -4.81
N VAL A 45 9.26 -2.03 -5.69
CA VAL A 45 8.20 -3.05 -5.67
C VAL A 45 8.83 -4.38 -5.30
N THR A 46 8.24 -5.06 -4.32
CA THR A 46 8.50 -6.47 -4.04
C THR A 46 7.24 -7.24 -4.36
N ALA A 47 7.32 -8.19 -5.29
CA ALA A 47 6.19 -8.99 -5.76
C ALA A 47 6.62 -10.44 -6.03
N PHE A 48 5.64 -11.34 -6.11
CA PHE A 48 5.89 -12.71 -6.54
C PHE A 48 5.91 -12.78 -8.07
N ASP A 49 6.99 -13.35 -8.62
CA ASP A 49 7.05 -13.74 -10.01
C ASP A 49 6.22 -15.00 -10.21
N THR A 50 5.20 -14.88 -11.06
CA THR A 50 4.23 -15.92 -11.38
C THR A 50 4.58 -16.70 -12.65
N GLN A 51 5.67 -16.34 -13.34
CA GLN A 51 6.15 -17.04 -14.54
C GLN A 51 6.88 -18.36 -14.26
N PRO A 52 7.78 -18.48 -13.26
CA PRO A 52 8.43 -19.76 -12.95
C PRO A 52 7.44 -20.74 -12.30
N MET A 53 7.71 -22.05 -12.46
CA MET A 53 6.91 -23.11 -11.80
C MET A 53 6.99 -23.05 -10.26
N GLU A 54 8.00 -22.37 -9.72
CA GLU A 54 8.15 -22.12 -8.28
C GLU A 54 8.05 -20.60 -8.02
N PRO A 55 7.11 -20.14 -7.18
CA PRO A 55 6.95 -18.72 -6.86
C PRO A 55 8.24 -18.16 -6.27
N ARG A 56 8.74 -17.08 -6.87
CA ARG A 56 9.94 -16.39 -6.39
C ARG A 56 9.61 -14.93 -6.07
N LEU A 57 10.10 -14.43 -4.95
CA LEU A 57 10.07 -13.00 -4.68
C LEU A 57 11.07 -12.27 -5.58
N VAL A 58 10.57 -11.28 -6.32
CA VAL A 58 11.34 -10.35 -7.12
C VAL A 58 11.21 -8.97 -6.50
N GLN A 59 12.35 -8.27 -6.41
CA GLN A 59 12.41 -6.87 -6.00
C GLN A 59 12.91 -6.03 -7.18
N VAL A 60 12.19 -4.95 -7.47
CA VAL A 60 12.54 -3.98 -8.51
C VAL A 60 12.64 -2.61 -7.87
N ASP A 61 13.84 -2.03 -7.93
CA ASP A 61 14.12 -0.67 -7.47
C ASP A 61 14.33 0.23 -8.69
N LEU A 62 13.50 1.27 -8.83
CA LEU A 62 13.52 2.25 -9.89
C LEU A 62 13.80 3.63 -9.29
N SER A 63 14.71 4.36 -9.94
CA SER A 63 14.95 5.78 -9.71
C SER A 63 14.98 6.46 -11.07
N LEU A 64 13.93 7.21 -11.38
CA LEU A 64 13.67 7.77 -12.69
C LEU A 64 13.64 9.29 -12.60
N TYR A 65 14.57 9.94 -13.30
CA TYR A 65 14.48 11.38 -13.55
C TYR A 65 13.61 11.62 -14.78
N ILE A 66 12.42 12.15 -14.55
CA ILE A 66 11.40 12.38 -15.57
C ILE A 66 11.55 13.81 -16.11
N ALA A 67 11.47 13.94 -17.43
CA ALA A 67 11.56 15.24 -18.10
C ALA A 67 10.40 16.17 -17.70
N ALA A 68 10.60 17.48 -17.86
CA ALA A 68 9.58 18.47 -17.54
C ALA A 68 8.29 18.21 -18.34
N ARG A 69 7.13 18.39 -17.67
CA ARG A 69 5.78 18.25 -18.24
C ARG A 69 5.41 16.85 -18.75
N THR A 70 6.21 15.81 -18.49
CA THR A 70 5.79 14.42 -18.76
C THR A 70 4.54 14.10 -17.95
N SER A 71 3.54 13.50 -18.62
CA SER A 71 2.26 13.19 -17.99
C SER A 71 2.37 12.02 -17.02
N SER A 72 1.50 11.98 -15.99
CA SER A 72 1.41 10.84 -15.07
C SER A 72 1.18 9.50 -15.78
N SER A 73 0.43 9.50 -16.89
CA SER A 73 0.17 8.32 -17.72
C SER A 73 1.44 7.79 -18.41
N ASP A 74 2.27 8.67 -18.94
CA ASP A 74 3.55 8.30 -19.57
C ASP A 74 4.54 7.77 -18.53
N VAL A 75 4.57 8.39 -17.34
CA VAL A 75 5.39 7.92 -16.21
C VAL A 75 4.96 6.50 -15.79
N LEU A 76 3.65 6.25 -15.63
CA LEU A 76 3.17 4.90 -15.31
C LEU A 76 3.42 3.91 -16.45
N ALA A 77 3.34 4.33 -17.72
CA ALA A 77 3.69 3.48 -18.86
C ALA A 77 5.15 3.02 -18.81
N LEU A 78 6.06 3.94 -18.45
CA LEU A 78 7.47 3.63 -18.27
C LEU A 78 7.69 2.69 -17.09
N ILE A 79 7.04 2.93 -15.95
CA ILE A 79 7.11 2.06 -14.77
C ILE A 79 6.58 0.66 -15.09
N ASP A 80 5.42 0.57 -15.74
CA ASP A 80 4.78 -0.67 -16.18
C ASP A 80 5.74 -1.52 -17.03
N ALA A 81 6.34 -0.91 -18.06
CA ALA A 81 7.31 -1.59 -18.92
C ALA A 81 8.54 -2.10 -18.15
N ARG A 82 9.02 -1.34 -17.15
CA ARG A 82 10.18 -1.74 -16.32
C ARG A 82 9.85 -2.87 -15.35
N LEU A 83 8.67 -2.83 -14.74
CA LEU A 83 8.18 -3.89 -13.85
C LEU A 83 7.97 -5.20 -14.62
N GLN A 84 7.28 -5.14 -15.77
CA GLN A 84 7.07 -6.31 -16.63
C GLN A 84 8.39 -6.91 -17.14
N ALA A 85 9.35 -6.08 -17.55
CA ALA A 85 10.67 -6.54 -17.97
C ALA A 85 11.45 -7.24 -16.86
N ALA A 86 11.12 -6.96 -15.59
CA ALA A 86 11.71 -7.60 -14.42
C ALA A 86 10.91 -8.82 -13.92
N GLY A 87 9.83 -9.23 -14.60
CA GLY A 87 9.00 -10.38 -14.23
C GLY A 87 7.87 -10.07 -13.25
N VAL A 88 7.63 -8.78 -12.94
CA VAL A 88 6.49 -8.39 -12.09
C VAL A 88 5.24 -8.28 -12.97
N THR A 89 4.17 -8.97 -12.56
CA THR A 89 2.90 -8.93 -13.29
C THR A 89 2.15 -7.64 -12.98
N THR A 90 1.77 -6.90 -14.02
CA THR A 90 1.05 -5.63 -13.91
C THR A 90 -0.13 -5.55 -14.87
N VAL A 91 -1.13 -4.75 -14.51
CA VAL A 91 -2.28 -4.43 -15.35
C VAL A 91 -2.46 -2.92 -15.41
N ARG A 92 -2.41 -2.35 -16.62
CA ARG A 92 -2.64 -0.92 -16.84
C ARG A 92 -4.00 -0.72 -17.54
N PRO A 93 -5.04 -0.23 -16.84
CA PRO A 93 -6.33 0.00 -17.45
C PRO A 93 -6.24 1.11 -18.52
N THR A 94 -6.83 0.86 -19.68
CA THR A 94 -6.83 1.81 -20.82
C THR A 94 -8.07 2.71 -20.82
N THR A 95 -8.56 3.11 -19.64
CA THR A 95 -9.75 3.98 -19.57
C THR A 95 -9.37 5.44 -19.76
N ASP A 96 -10.10 6.18 -20.60
CA ASP A 96 -9.96 7.62 -20.93
C ASP A 96 -10.11 8.61 -19.75
N LYS A 97 -9.92 8.17 -18.51
CA LYS A 97 -10.08 9.00 -17.31
C LYS A 97 -8.75 9.63 -16.91
N ARG A 98 -8.84 10.86 -16.36
CA ARG A 98 -7.73 11.74 -15.97
C ARG A 98 -6.70 11.12 -15.01
N LEU A 99 -7.05 10.07 -14.26
CA LEU A 99 -6.17 9.44 -13.29
C LEU A 99 -5.43 8.27 -13.93
N ALA A 100 -4.11 8.40 -14.06
CA ALA A 100 -3.26 7.30 -14.50
C ALA A 100 -3.22 6.25 -13.39
N SER A 101 -3.44 4.97 -13.75
CA SER A 101 -3.45 3.86 -12.79
C SER A 101 -2.66 2.67 -13.30
N LEU A 102 -1.97 1.99 -12.39
CA LEU A 102 -1.21 0.77 -12.63
C LEU A 102 -1.48 -0.20 -11.48
N PHE A 103 -2.03 -1.36 -11.79
CA PHE A 103 -2.19 -2.45 -10.83
C PHE A 103 -0.93 -3.32 -10.86
N VAL A 104 -0.35 -3.55 -9.69
CA VAL A 104 0.72 -4.53 -9.49
C VAL A 104 0.08 -5.73 -8.80
N LEU A 105 0.15 -6.89 -9.45
CA LEU A 105 -0.41 -8.13 -8.92
C LEU A 105 0.62 -8.82 -8.03
N ASP A 106 0.11 -9.59 -7.06
CA ASP A 106 0.92 -10.40 -6.13
C ASP A 106 2.05 -9.61 -5.45
N ALA A 107 1.80 -8.32 -5.21
CA ALA A 107 2.74 -7.47 -4.50
C ALA A 107 2.74 -7.84 -3.01
N ALA A 108 3.93 -7.86 -2.42
CA ALA A 108 4.15 -8.01 -0.98
C ALA A 108 4.50 -6.67 -0.32
N ARG A 109 5.12 -5.76 -1.08
CA ARG A 109 5.50 -4.43 -0.61
C ARG A 109 5.58 -3.46 -1.78
N VAL A 110 5.07 -2.25 -1.56
CA VAL A 110 5.27 -1.13 -2.46
C VAL A 110 5.74 0.07 -1.67
N ARG A 111 6.89 0.59 -2.09
CA ARG A 111 7.48 1.79 -1.55
C ARG A 111 7.66 2.79 -2.68
N ALA A 112 7.10 3.98 -2.57
CA ALA A 112 7.20 4.97 -3.63
C ALA A 112 7.34 6.39 -3.09
N ARG A 113 7.98 7.22 -3.92
CA ARG A 113 8.22 8.63 -3.68
C ARG A 113 8.14 9.35 -5.02
N VAL A 114 7.35 10.43 -5.06
CA VAL A 114 7.24 11.29 -6.22
C VAL A 114 7.54 12.72 -5.81
N GLY A 115 8.22 13.46 -6.68
CA GLY A 115 8.46 14.89 -6.53
C GLY A 115 7.72 15.73 -7.57
N ASP A 116 7.76 17.04 -7.37
CA ASP A 116 7.54 18.10 -8.36
C ASP A 116 6.37 17.89 -9.33
N GLY A 117 5.16 18.22 -8.87
CA GLY A 117 3.95 18.30 -9.71
C GLY A 117 3.18 16.99 -9.91
N LEU A 118 3.73 15.87 -9.42
CA LEU A 118 3.07 14.57 -9.38
C LEU A 118 2.49 14.29 -7.99
N GLU A 119 1.26 13.77 -7.95
CA GLU A 119 0.65 13.24 -6.72
C GLU A 119 0.54 11.72 -6.81
N LEU A 120 1.05 11.03 -5.78
CA LEU A 120 1.00 9.58 -5.67
C LEU A 120 -0.13 9.14 -4.75
N THR A 121 -0.89 8.15 -5.23
CA THR A 121 -1.84 7.38 -4.42
C THR A 121 -1.47 5.90 -4.47
N ILE A 122 -1.36 5.25 -3.32
CA ILE A 122 -1.25 3.79 -3.21
C ILE A 122 -2.57 3.26 -2.66
N THR A 123 -3.18 2.31 -3.36
CA THR A 123 -4.44 1.69 -2.96
C THR A 123 -4.31 0.18 -2.82
N THR A 124 -4.65 -0.32 -1.65
CA THR A 124 -4.83 -1.76 -1.36
C THR A 124 -6.26 -2.15 -1.71
N SER A 125 -6.42 -3.10 -2.63
CA SER A 125 -7.73 -3.43 -3.22
C SER A 125 -8.39 -4.66 -2.58
N GLU A 126 -7.62 -5.43 -1.79
CA GLU A 126 -8.01 -6.75 -1.28
C GLU A 126 -7.91 -6.84 0.25
N GLY A 127 -8.16 -5.72 0.94
CA GLY A 127 -8.08 -5.64 2.40
C GLY A 127 -7.35 -4.41 2.90
N PRO A 128 -7.13 -4.29 4.23
CA PRO A 128 -6.22 -3.30 4.77
C PRO A 128 -4.77 -3.68 4.46
N PRO A 129 -3.84 -2.71 4.37
CA PRO A 129 -2.42 -3.03 4.33
C PRO A 129 -2.00 -3.77 5.60
N ALA A 130 -1.06 -4.71 5.47
CA ALA A 130 -0.40 -5.32 6.63
C ALA A 130 0.28 -4.27 7.50
N TRP A 131 0.81 -3.21 6.89
CA TRP A 131 1.31 -2.01 7.56
C TRP A 131 1.50 -0.86 6.57
N LEU A 132 1.44 0.36 7.08
CA LEU A 132 1.79 1.60 6.41
C LEU A 132 2.90 2.30 7.20
N ARG A 133 3.92 2.77 6.49
CA ARG A 133 5.01 3.60 7.02
C ARG A 133 5.19 4.82 6.14
N LEU A 134 5.48 5.94 6.78
CA LEU A 134 5.94 7.15 6.09
C LEU A 134 7.38 7.40 6.51
N GLU A 135 8.27 7.48 5.54
CA GLU A 135 9.68 7.81 5.74
C GLU A 135 10.00 9.16 5.12
N ARG A 136 10.85 9.92 5.81
CA ARG A 136 11.23 11.27 5.41
C ARG A 136 12.55 11.21 4.65
N SER A 137 12.64 11.96 3.55
CA SER A 137 13.86 12.12 2.76
C SER A 137 14.93 12.94 3.49
N THR A 138 14.56 14.14 3.93
CA THR A 138 15.42 15.18 4.53
C THR A 138 14.52 16.25 5.18
N GLN A 139 15.09 17.28 5.81
CA GLN A 139 14.32 18.30 6.55
C GLN A 139 13.34 19.07 5.64
N LEU A 140 12.06 18.63 5.57
CA LEU A 140 10.88 19.42 5.20
C LEU A 140 10.92 20.85 5.75
N GLU A 141 10.64 21.78 4.86
CA GLU A 141 10.32 23.17 5.20
C GLU A 141 8.80 23.42 5.07
N SER A 142 8.06 22.49 4.45
CA SER A 142 6.65 22.64 4.12
C SER A 142 5.73 21.75 4.97
N ALA A 143 4.53 22.26 5.27
CA ALA A 143 3.44 21.44 5.78
C ALA A 143 3.03 20.41 4.71
N SER A 144 2.75 19.18 5.13
CA SER A 144 2.29 18.12 4.24
C SER A 144 1.03 17.49 4.82
N THR A 145 0.11 17.05 3.97
CA THR A 145 -1.12 16.40 4.42
C THR A 145 -1.12 14.95 3.95
N LEU A 146 -1.18 14.01 4.88
CA LEU A 146 -1.45 12.60 4.59
C LEU A 146 -2.96 12.38 4.64
N ARG A 147 -3.51 11.78 3.59
CA ARG A 147 -4.92 11.40 3.52
C ARG A 147 -5.04 9.90 3.34
N ILE A 148 -5.84 9.27 4.21
CA ILE A 148 -6.15 7.85 4.17
C ILE A 148 -7.67 7.70 4.03
N THR A 149 -8.09 7.01 2.99
CA THR A 149 -9.49 6.65 2.76
C THR A 149 -9.62 5.14 2.86
N ALA A 150 -10.47 4.65 3.77
CA ALA A 150 -10.73 3.23 3.94
C ALA A 150 -12.20 2.91 3.68
N LEU A 151 -12.44 1.84 2.94
CA LEU A 151 -13.76 1.27 2.71
C LEU A 151 -13.95 0.11 3.69
N GLY A 152 -15.04 0.17 4.45
CA GLY A 152 -15.44 -0.88 5.37
C GLY A 152 -16.65 -1.65 4.86
N ARG A 153 -16.73 -2.94 5.18
CA ARG A 153 -17.89 -3.79 4.96
C ARG A 153 -18.21 -4.61 6.21
N SER A 154 -19.49 -4.74 6.52
CA SER A 154 -19.98 -5.61 7.59
C SER A 154 -20.03 -7.06 7.10
N THR A 155 -19.53 -7.98 7.92
CA THR A 155 -19.55 -9.41 7.63
C THR A 155 -20.91 -10.06 7.90
N VAL A 156 -21.82 -9.37 8.59
CA VAL A 156 -23.13 -9.90 9.01
C VAL A 156 -24.22 -9.56 7.99
N ASP A 157 -24.33 -8.29 7.62
CA ASP A 157 -25.41 -7.77 6.76
C ASP A 157 -24.90 -7.19 5.43
N GLY A 158 -23.58 -7.21 5.19
CA GLY A 158 -22.97 -6.72 3.97
C GLY A 158 -22.96 -5.20 3.81
N ARG A 159 -23.45 -4.44 4.81
CA ARG A 159 -23.46 -2.97 4.79
C ARG A 159 -22.06 -2.42 4.56
N THR A 160 -21.94 -1.42 3.69
CA THR A 160 -20.67 -0.75 3.39
C THR A 160 -20.63 0.64 4.02
N GLY A 161 -19.43 1.12 4.32
CA GLY A 161 -19.20 2.49 4.80
C GLY A 161 -17.81 2.97 4.42
N LYS A 162 -17.63 4.29 4.42
CA LYS A 162 -16.37 4.93 4.05
C LYS A 162 -15.88 5.79 5.20
N GLY A 163 -14.62 5.64 5.56
CA GLY A 163 -13.91 6.53 6.46
C GLY A 163 -12.87 7.34 5.69
N VAL A 164 -12.69 8.61 6.06
CA VAL A 164 -11.55 9.43 5.66
C VAL A 164 -10.82 9.92 6.91
N LEU A 165 -9.51 9.70 6.96
CA LEU A 165 -8.60 10.21 7.96
C LEU A 165 -7.63 11.16 7.26
N THR A 166 -7.48 12.35 7.82
CA THR A 166 -6.53 13.36 7.34
C THR A 166 -5.59 13.70 8.48
N LEU A 167 -4.28 13.63 8.23
CA LEU A 167 -3.25 13.95 9.20
C LEU A 167 -2.30 15.02 8.63
N GLU A 168 -2.23 16.15 9.32
CA GLU A 168 -1.24 17.18 9.05
C GLU A 168 0.13 16.74 9.57
N LEU A 169 1.11 16.65 8.67
CA LEU A 169 2.48 16.27 8.97
C LEU A 169 3.29 17.54 9.22
N GLY A 170 3.67 17.74 10.49
CA GLY A 170 4.52 18.85 10.88
C GLY A 170 5.95 18.70 10.35
N ALA A 171 6.68 19.81 10.24
CA ALA A 171 8.08 19.86 9.79
C ALA A 171 9.06 19.04 10.67
N LYS A 172 8.65 18.52 11.84
CA LYS A 172 9.48 17.63 12.68
C LYS A 172 8.93 16.20 12.77
N ALA A 173 7.93 15.87 11.96
CA ALA A 173 7.34 14.54 11.93
C ALA A 173 8.39 13.49 11.53
N ASN A 174 8.42 12.40 12.28
CA ASN A 174 9.16 11.17 12.01
C ASN A 174 8.20 9.98 12.03
N SER A 175 8.62 8.83 11.50
CA SER A 175 7.74 7.66 11.33
C SER A 175 7.04 7.23 12.63
N PRO A 176 7.72 7.16 13.80
CA PRO A 176 7.05 6.89 15.07
C PRO A 176 5.96 7.91 15.45
N SER A 177 6.25 9.21 15.31
CA SER A 177 5.27 10.26 15.61
C SER A 177 4.07 10.23 14.66
N ILE A 178 4.29 9.88 13.39
CA ILE A 178 3.24 9.76 12.37
C ILE A 178 2.37 8.54 12.69
N SER A 179 2.96 7.37 12.94
CA SER A 179 2.24 6.16 13.35
C SER A 179 1.38 6.40 14.61
N ASN A 180 1.93 7.10 15.61
CA ASN A 180 1.17 7.48 16.80
C ASN A 180 0.05 8.49 16.50
N GLY A 181 0.32 9.49 15.66
CA GLY A 181 -0.67 10.47 15.21
C GLY A 181 -1.83 9.81 14.47
N LEU A 182 -1.54 8.93 13.51
CA LEU A 182 -2.54 8.13 12.80
C LEU A 182 -3.40 7.31 13.75
N HIS A 183 -2.80 6.65 14.75
CA HIS A 183 -3.55 5.87 15.72
C HIS A 183 -4.49 6.74 16.58
N LYS A 184 -4.02 7.91 17.02
CA LYS A 184 -4.82 8.86 17.80
C LYS A 184 -5.99 9.43 16.97
N GLU A 185 -5.72 9.90 15.75
CA GLU A 185 -6.75 10.46 14.87
C GLU A 185 -7.77 9.39 14.45
N ALA A 186 -7.31 8.16 14.19
CA ALA A 186 -8.19 7.03 13.93
C ALA A 186 -9.14 6.77 15.12
N GLY A 187 -8.61 6.77 16.35
CA GLY A 187 -9.42 6.62 17.56
C GLY A 187 -10.45 7.74 17.74
N ALA A 188 -10.07 8.99 17.43
CA ALA A 188 -10.99 10.13 17.47
C ALA A 188 -12.12 10.03 16.44
N LEU A 189 -11.87 9.37 15.31
CA LEU A 189 -12.85 9.05 14.27
C LEU A 189 -13.66 7.76 14.55
N GLY A 190 -13.42 7.10 15.69
CA GLY A 190 -14.06 5.83 16.04
C GLY A 190 -13.54 4.62 15.25
N TRP A 191 -12.40 4.74 14.57
CA TRP A 191 -11.79 3.64 13.85
C TRP A 191 -11.03 2.72 14.80
N LEU A 192 -11.07 1.42 14.52
CA LEU A 192 -10.14 0.48 15.13
C LEU A 192 -8.89 0.42 14.24
N SER A 193 -7.74 0.70 14.84
CA SER A 193 -6.45 0.62 14.16
C SER A 193 -5.40 -0.03 15.06
N ASP A 194 -4.30 -0.43 14.45
CA ASP A 194 -3.20 -1.13 15.11
C ASP A 194 -1.86 -0.51 14.69
N ARG A 195 -0.83 -0.74 15.49
CA ARG A 195 0.56 -0.34 15.25
C ARG A 195 1.44 -1.58 15.32
N PRO A 196 1.53 -2.36 14.22
CA PRO A 196 2.31 -3.60 14.19
C PRO A 196 3.76 -3.39 14.65
N GLU A 197 4.32 -2.22 14.33
CA GLU A 197 5.61 -1.74 14.83
C GLU A 197 5.49 -0.28 15.28
N LEU A 198 6.49 0.20 16.03
CA LEU A 198 6.50 1.58 16.53
C LEU A 198 6.40 2.63 15.40
N ASN A 199 6.98 2.34 14.24
CA ASN A 199 7.03 3.23 13.08
C ASN A 199 5.92 2.95 12.06
N SER A 200 5.02 2.00 12.31
CA SER A 200 4.02 1.53 11.34
C SER A 200 2.61 1.59 11.90
N TRP A 201 1.63 1.65 11.01
CA TRP A 201 0.22 1.73 11.38
C TRP A 201 -0.64 0.98 10.36
N ARG A 202 -1.80 0.47 10.78
CA ARG A 202 -2.80 -0.08 9.85
C ARG A 202 -4.22 0.16 10.34
N PRO A 203 -5.19 0.38 9.44
CA PRO A 203 -6.60 0.39 9.80
C PRO A 203 -7.11 -1.07 9.87
N LEU A 204 -7.98 -1.37 10.84
CA LEU A 204 -8.63 -2.67 10.96
C LEU A 204 -10.14 -2.56 10.73
N ARG A 205 -10.78 -1.55 11.33
CA ARG A 205 -12.20 -1.27 11.17
C ARG A 205 -12.48 0.22 11.09
N VAL A 206 -13.51 0.61 10.36
CA VAL A 206 -13.93 2.01 10.19
C VAL A 206 -15.40 2.22 10.52
N GLY A 207 -15.75 3.45 10.90
CA GLY A 207 -17.12 3.82 11.27
C GLY A 207 -17.66 2.93 12.40
N ASP A 208 -18.84 2.36 12.20
CA ASP A 208 -19.54 1.49 13.16
C ASP A 208 -18.90 0.08 13.31
N GLY A 209 -17.57 -0.03 13.21
CA GLY A 209 -16.86 -1.31 13.31
C GLY A 209 -16.88 -2.16 12.03
N LEU A 210 -17.05 -1.54 10.85
CA LEU A 210 -17.01 -2.22 9.56
C LEU A 210 -15.57 -2.68 9.25
N GLN A 211 -15.40 -3.94 8.85
CA GLN A 211 -14.08 -4.49 8.50
C GLN A 211 -13.55 -3.82 7.24
N VAL A 212 -12.29 -3.34 7.28
CA VAL A 212 -11.67 -2.73 6.11
C VAL A 212 -11.51 -3.76 5.00
N VAL A 213 -11.95 -3.41 3.80
CA VAL A 213 -11.83 -4.24 2.58
C VAL A 213 -10.98 -3.57 1.50
N GLY A 214 -10.60 -2.31 1.70
CA GLY A 214 -9.68 -1.59 0.84
C GLY A 214 -9.28 -0.27 1.45
N CYS A 215 -8.06 0.18 1.17
CA CYS A 215 -7.50 1.40 1.73
C CYS A 215 -6.66 2.14 0.68
N SER A 216 -6.92 3.43 0.52
CA SER A 216 -6.23 4.34 -0.39
C SER A 216 -5.50 5.41 0.40
N MET A 217 -4.23 5.63 0.08
CA MET A 217 -3.32 6.50 0.82
C MET A 217 -2.66 7.46 -0.17
N SER A 218 -2.79 8.76 0.07
CA SER A 218 -2.12 9.79 -0.71
C SER A 218 -1.47 10.82 0.21
N ILE A 219 -0.38 11.42 -0.27
CA ILE A 219 0.32 12.50 0.43
C ILE A 219 0.34 13.69 -0.50
N THR A 220 -0.22 14.81 -0.04
CA THR A 220 -0.09 16.11 -0.70
C THR A 220 1.03 16.86 0.00
N SER A 221 2.13 17.11 -0.71
CA SER A 221 3.29 17.82 -0.18
C SER A 221 4.10 18.49 -1.28
N ALA A 222 4.77 19.59 -0.94
CA ALA A 222 5.84 20.14 -1.76
C ALA A 222 7.14 19.32 -1.64
N ASP A 223 7.31 18.62 -0.53
CA ASP A 223 8.50 17.83 -0.23
C ASP A 223 8.24 16.33 -0.46
N PRO A 224 9.19 15.57 -1.03
CA PRO A 224 8.95 14.19 -1.40
C PRO A 224 9.03 13.25 -0.18
N TRP A 225 7.91 12.60 0.14
CA TRP A 225 7.79 11.56 1.17
C TRP A 225 7.91 10.17 0.56
N TRP A 226 8.54 9.25 1.30
CA TRP A 226 8.42 7.83 1.03
C TRP A 226 7.15 7.30 1.66
N LEU A 227 6.22 6.86 0.82
CA LEU A 227 5.05 6.08 1.22
C LEU A 227 5.39 4.60 1.05
N ASP A 228 5.45 3.87 2.15
CA ASP A 228 5.85 2.47 2.19
C ASP A 228 4.73 1.61 2.77
N VAL A 229 4.25 0.66 1.96
CA VAL A 229 3.06 -0.14 2.24
C VAL A 229 3.41 -1.62 2.11
N GLY A 230 3.21 -2.36 3.20
CA GLY A 230 3.23 -3.82 3.19
C GLY A 230 1.83 -4.39 2.99
N LEU A 231 1.75 -5.47 2.23
CA LEU A 231 0.51 -6.15 1.85
C LEU A 231 0.34 -7.46 2.63
#